data_AF-X1VLC7-F1
#
_entry.id   AF-X1VLC7-F1
#
_cell.length_a   1.000
_cell.length_b   1.000
_cell.length_c   1.000
_cell.angle_alpha   90.00
_cell.angle_beta   90.00
_cell.angle_gamma   90.00
#
_symmetry.space_group_name_H-M   'P 1'
#
loop_
_entity.id
_entity.type
_entity.pdbx_description
1 polymer ?
#
loop_
_entity_poly.entity_id
_entity_poly.type
_entity_poly.pdbx_seq_one_letter_code
_entity_poly.pdbx_strand_id
1 'polypeptide(L)' 'WKITTGEYGGIKGFRNVYEKLEIKFKNEQEASTILELARYANVHTQKPLVSDELLFIARYPEQARKILSVIPPSL' A
#
# COMPACT_ATOMS: atom_id res chain seq x y z
N TRP A 1 -7.65 -1.38 -16.70
CA TRP A 1 -7.96 -2.18 -15.50
C TRP A 1 -7.06 -3.41 -15.41
N LYS A 2 -5.87 -3.23 -14.81
CA LYS A 2 -5.04 -4.24 -14.13
C LYS A 2 -3.75 -3.51 -13.75
N ILE A 3 -3.59 -3.11 -12.50
CA ILE A 3 -2.26 -2.74 -12.01
C ILE A 3 -1.75 -4.00 -11.32
N THR A 4 -1.04 -4.83 -12.08
CA THR A 4 -0.49 -6.08 -11.57
C THR A 4 0.72 -5.73 -10.72
N THR A 5 0.70 -6.07 -9.44
CA THR A 5 1.79 -5.77 -8.49
C THR A 5 3.10 -6.50 -8.75
N GLY A 6 3.24 -7.17 -9.90
CA GLY A 6 4.51 -7.79 -10.33
C GLY A 6 5.63 -6.80 -10.64
N GLU A 7 5.34 -5.49 -10.77
CA GLU A 7 6.35 -4.47 -11.10
C GLU A 7 6.96 -3.73 -9.89
N TYR A 8 6.52 -4.01 -8.66
CA TYR A 8 7.00 -3.32 -7.44
C TYR A 8 8.31 -3.91 -6.89
N GLY A 9 9.30 -4.15 -7.76
CA GLY A 9 10.65 -4.52 -7.31
C GLY A 9 11.32 -3.45 -6.42
N GLY A 10 10.74 -2.24 -6.31
CA GLY A 10 11.19 -1.20 -5.38
C GLY A 10 10.31 0.06 -5.34
N ILE A 11 10.73 1.03 -4.52
CA ILE A 11 10.02 2.30 -4.25
C ILE A 11 9.69 3.14 -5.50
N LYS A 12 10.47 2.98 -6.58
CA LYS A 12 10.23 3.68 -7.86
C LYS A 12 8.98 3.19 -8.59
N GLY A 13 8.78 1.86 -8.66
CA GLY A 13 7.56 1.28 -9.22
C GLY A 13 6.33 1.68 -8.42
N PHE A 14 6.50 1.79 -7.10
CA PHE A 14 5.44 2.24 -6.20
C PHE A 14 5.00 3.68 -6.47
N ARG A 15 5.95 4.61 -6.58
CA ARG A 15 5.63 6.00 -6.89
C ARG A 15 4.91 6.14 -8.23
N ASN A 16 5.32 5.42 -9.27
CA ASN A 16 4.69 5.46 -10.58
C ASN A 16 3.21 5.02 -10.53
N VAL A 17 2.88 3.99 -9.74
CA VAL A 17 1.47 3.59 -9.59
C VAL A 17 0.65 4.65 -8.86
N TYR A 18 1.17 5.20 -7.76
CA TYR A 18 0.45 6.20 -6.99
C TYR A 18 0.31 7.54 -7.74
N GLU A 19 1.29 7.89 -8.57
CA GLU A 19 1.22 9.02 -9.50
C GLU A 19 0.10 8.83 -10.53
N LYS A 20 -0.03 7.62 -11.11
CA LYS A 20 -1.15 7.27 -12.00
C LYS A 20 -2.51 7.25 -11.31
N LEU A 21 -2.53 7.11 -9.98
CA LEU A 21 -3.73 7.21 -9.14
C LEU A 21 -3.97 8.64 -8.64
N GLU A 22 -3.16 9.61 -9.09
CA GLU A 22 -3.21 11.02 -8.69
C GLU A 22 -3.08 11.24 -7.18
N ILE A 23 -2.40 10.34 -6.47
CA ILE A 23 -2.17 10.42 -5.04
C ILE A 23 -0.90 11.24 -4.78
N LYS A 24 -1.05 12.39 -4.12
CA LYS A 24 0.06 13.22 -3.67
C LYS A 24 0.37 12.94 -2.20
N PHE A 25 1.53 12.35 -1.94
CA PHE A 25 2.05 12.23 -0.58
C PHE A 25 2.53 13.58 -0.07
N LYS A 26 2.27 13.88 1.20
CA LYS A 26 2.69 15.08 1.91
C LYS A 26 4.19 15.11 2.14
N ASN A 27 4.78 13.95 2.44
CA ASN A 27 6.22 13.81 2.68
C ASN A 27 6.69 12.37 2.43
N GLU A 28 8.01 12.18 2.44
CA GLU A 28 8.65 10.89 2.24
C GLU A 28 8.28 9.84 3.31
N GLN A 29 8.01 10.29 4.54
CA GLN A 29 7.60 9.40 5.63
C GLN A 29 6.22 8.81 5.37
N GLU A 30 5.24 9.61 4.97
CA GLU A 30 3.89 9.16 4.60
C GLU A 30 3.95 8.19 3.41
N ALA A 31 4.75 8.50 2.39
CA ALA A 31 4.96 7.61 1.25
C ALA A 31 5.55 6.25 1.68
N SER A 32 6.50 6.26 2.62
CA SER A 32 7.10 5.05 3.19
C SER A 32 6.09 4.22 3.99
N THR A 33 5.28 4.86 4.84
CA THR A 33 4.24 4.18 5.61
C THR A 33 3.19 3.53 4.71
N ILE A 34 2.72 4.23 3.68
CA ILE A 34 1.73 3.69 2.73
C ILE A 34 2.34 2.54 1.92
N LEU A 35 3.60 2.64 1.51
CA LEU A 35 4.32 1.55 0.85
C LEU A 35 4.38 0.30 1.75
N GLU A 36 4.71 0.48 3.02
CA GLU A 36 4.77 -0.62 3.97
C GLU A 36 3.41 -1.30 4.15
N LEU A 37 2.34 -0.52 4.34
CA LEU A 37 0.97 -1.05 4.45
C LEU A 37 0.52 -1.80 3.20
N ALA A 38 0.81 -1.28 2.01
CA ALA A 38 0.51 -1.96 0.75
C ALA A 38 1.28 -3.27 0.59
N ARG A 39 2.55 -3.32 1.05
CA ARG A 39 3.32 -4.58 1.07
C ARG A 39 2.71 -5.59 2.02
N TYR A 40 2.33 -5.18 3.23
CA TYR A 40 1.65 -6.06 4.18
C TYR A 40 0.33 -6.59 3.62
N ALA A 41 -0.50 -5.76 3.02
CA ALA A 41 -1.77 -6.18 2.42
C ALA A 41 -1.58 -7.20 1.29
N ASN A 42 -0.57 -7.01 0.44
CA ASN A 42 -0.22 -7.95 -0.62
C ASN A 42 0.23 -9.31 -0.04
N VAL A 43 1.05 -9.30 1.03
CA VAL A 43 1.43 -10.53 1.76
C VAL A 43 0.21 -11.20 2.40
N HIS A 44 -0.70 -10.43 2.99
CA HIS A 44 -1.86 -10.96 3.71
C HIS A 44 -2.90 -11.60 2.81
N THR A 45 -3.12 -11.03 1.62
CA THR A 45 -4.14 -11.46 0.66
C THR A 45 -3.61 -12.47 -0.35
N GLN A 46 -2.28 -12.62 -0.45
CA GLN A 46 -1.59 -13.43 -1.48
C GLN A 46 -2.04 -13.07 -2.91
N LYS A 47 -2.46 -11.82 -3.10
CA LYS A 47 -3.04 -11.30 -4.35
C LYS A 47 -2.52 -9.90 -4.63
N PRO A 48 -2.35 -9.54 -5.92
CA PRO A 48 -2.12 -8.15 -6.30
C PRO A 48 -3.24 -7.25 -5.79
N LEU A 49 -2.87 -6.13 -5.16
CA LEU A 49 -3.81 -5.11 -4.74
C LEU A 49 -4.42 -4.42 -5.96
N VAL A 50 -5.73 -4.20 -5.92
CA VAL A 50 -6.44 -3.40 -6.92
C VAL A 50 -6.36 -1.90 -6.59
N SER A 51 -6.70 -1.05 -7.56
CA SER A 51 -6.62 0.41 -7.42
C SER A 51 -7.40 0.94 -6.22
N ASP A 52 -8.59 0.41 -5.95
CA ASP A 52 -9.41 0.84 -4.80
C ASP A 52 -8.78 0.47 -3.45
N GLU A 53 -8.08 -0.66 -3.36
CA GLU A 53 -7.37 -1.07 -2.14
C GLU A 53 -6.15 -0.16 -1.90
N LEU A 54 -5.40 0.17 -2.95
CA LEU A 54 -4.30 1.13 -2.86
C LEU A 54 -4.80 2.51 -2.45
N LEU A 55 -5.92 2.96 -3.04
CA LEU A 55 -6.54 4.24 -2.70
C LEU A 55 -7.04 4.27 -1.25
N PHE A 56 -7.63 3.16 -0.79
CA PHE A 56 -8.07 3.00 0.59
C PHE A 56 -6.90 3.10 1.56
N ILE A 57 -5.80 2.37 1.30
CA ILE A 57 -4.58 2.42 2.13
C ILE A 57 -3.99 3.83 2.15
N ALA A 58 -4.00 4.53 1.02
CA ALA A 58 -3.45 5.88 0.92
C ALA A 58 -4.28 6.94 1.68
N ARG A 59 -5.61 6.84 1.57
CA ARG A 59 -6.54 7.82 2.17
C ARG A 59 -6.79 7.55 3.65
N TYR A 60 -6.72 6.29 4.05
CA TYR A 60 -7.06 5.82 5.40
C TYR A 60 -5.98 4.89 5.96
N PRO A 61 -4.70 5.34 6.05
CA PRO A 61 -3.58 4.48 6.45
C PRO A 61 -3.75 3.92 7.86
N GLU A 62 -4.32 4.68 8.79
CA GLU A 62 -4.59 4.23 10.15
C GLU A 62 -5.65 3.12 10.21
N GLN A 63 -6.71 3.23 9.41
CA GLN A 63 -7.75 2.22 9.30
C GLN A 63 -7.22 0.97 8.60
N ALA A 64 -6.48 1.15 7.50
CA ALA A 64 -5.79 0.07 6.82
C ALA A 64 -4.85 -0.67 7.78
N ARG A 65 -4.07 0.06 8.59
CA ARG A 65 -3.21 -0.53 9.62
C ARG A 65 -4.02 -1.39 10.60
N LYS A 66 -5.15 -0.89 11.12
CA LYS A 66 -6.01 -1.66 12.04
C LYS A 66 -6.61 -2.91 11.41
N ILE A 67 -6.99 -2.85 10.13
CA ILE A 67 -7.53 -4.00 9.39
C ILE A 67 -6.45 -5.04 9.11
N LEU A 68 -5.25 -4.58 8.72
CA LEU A 68 -4.09 -5.41 8.42
C LEU A 68 -3.37 -5.93 9.67
N SER A 69 -3.66 -5.34 10.83
CA SER A 69 -3.19 -5.82 12.13
C SER A 69 -3.91 -7.12 12.49
N VAL A 70 -3.50 -8.22 11.84
CA VAL A 70 -3.42 -9.49 12.56
C VAL A 70 -2.30 -9.26 13.56
N ILE A 71 -2.66 -8.88 14.79
CA ILE A 71 -1.73 -8.78 15.90
C ILE A 71 -1.00 -10.14 15.98
N PRO A 72 0.29 -10.29 15.63
CA PRO A 72 1.04 -11.31 16.34
C PRO A 72 1.06 -10.83 17.79
N PRO A 73 0.66 -11.65 18.78
CA PRO A 73 0.72 -11.22 20.17
C PRO A 73 2.12 -10.64 20.40
N SER A 74 2.16 -9.40 20.88
CA SER A 74 3.39 -8.74 21.29
C SER A 74 4.18 -9.74 22.14
N LEU A 75 5.32 -10.21 21.62
CA LEU A 75 6.30 -11.01 22.35
C LEU A 75 6.91 -10.19 23.49
#